data_AF-A0A2U2BHF1-F1
#
_entry.id   AF-A0A2U2BHF1-F1
#
_cell.length_a   1.000
_cell.length_b   1.000
_cell.length_c   1.000
_cell.angle_alpha   90.00
_cell.angle_beta   90.00
_cell.angle_gamma   90.00
#
_symmetry.space_group_name_H-M   'P 1'
#
loop_
_entity.id
_entity.type
_entity.pdbx_description
1 polymer ?
#
loop_
_entity_poly.entity_id
_entity_poly.type
_entity_poly.pdbx_seq_one_letter_code
_entity_poly.pdbx_strand_id
1 'polypeptide(L)'
;MEHKHTPGPWTVEPPSDSEPDYDKREKDYWSIRAPGPNDCISHEVARLSGWNIERDEHTARLIAAAPKLLQGCKIALSYIEAVCFNTPNPKKQKNYADCAAILRAAIAKATGATYE
;
A
#
# COMPACT_ATOMS: atom_id res chain seq x y z
N MET A 1 -4.30 13.52 -12.36
CA MET A 1 -2.96 13.82 -11.80
C MET A 1 -2.16 12.53 -11.88
N GLU A 2 -1.09 12.50 -12.69
CA GLU A 2 -0.16 11.38 -12.67
C GLU A 2 0.55 11.37 -11.32
N HIS A 3 0.42 10.29 -10.56
CA HIS A 3 1.31 10.03 -9.42
C HIS A 3 2.70 9.76 -9.99
N LYS A 4 3.50 10.81 -10.12
CA LYS A 4 4.91 10.71 -10.47
C LYS A 4 5.60 10.03 -9.28
N HIS A 5 5.66 8.70 -9.30
CA HIS A 5 6.55 7.93 -8.42
C HIS A 5 7.89 8.62 -8.42
N THR A 6 8.46 8.92 -7.26
CA THR A 6 9.71 9.66 -7.10
C THR A 6 10.80 8.95 -7.92
N PRO A 7 11.08 9.38 -9.17
CA PRO A 7 11.96 8.65 -10.06
C PRO A 7 13.33 9.28 -9.88
N GLY A 8 14.10 8.74 -8.95
CA GLY A 8 15.46 9.15 -8.69
C GLY A 8 16.32 7.91 -8.42
N PRO A 9 17.65 7.98 -8.65
CA PRO A 9 18.54 7.03 -8.02
C PRO A 9 18.37 7.20 -6.51
N TRP A 10 18.06 6.13 -5.80
CA TRP A 10 17.99 6.16 -4.34
C TRP A 10 19.14 5.31 -3.81
N THR A 11 19.90 5.86 -2.87
CA THR A 11 20.88 5.06 -2.13
C THR A 11 20.26 4.65 -0.81
N VAL A 12 20.35 3.37 -0.52
CA VAL A 12 19.88 2.77 0.73
C VAL A 12 21.10 2.48 1.58
N GLU A 13 21.22 3.15 2.72
CA GLU A 13 22.30 2.91 3.67
C GLU A 13 21.78 2.03 4.81
N PRO A 14 22.46 0.89 5.09
CA PRO A 14 22.12 0.04 6.22
C PRO A 14 22.44 0.75 7.55
N PRO A 15 21.87 0.26 8.66
CA PRO A 15 22.25 0.73 9.98
C PRO A 15 23.77 0.65 10.18
N SER A 16 24.37 1.71 10.72
CA SER A 16 25.80 1.77 10.99
C SER A 16 26.12 1.09 12.33
N ASP A 17 27.07 0.16 12.31
CA ASP A 17 27.60 -0.47 13.54
C ASP A 17 28.51 0.48 14.35
N SER A 18 28.89 1.63 13.76
CA SER A 18 30.15 2.30 14.10
C SER A 18 30.09 3.56 14.97
N GLU A 19 28.94 3.93 15.57
CA GLU A 19 28.93 4.98 16.59
C GLU A 19 28.04 4.65 17.80
N PRO A 20 28.52 4.88 19.04
CA PRO A 20 27.66 4.96 20.20
C PRO A 20 26.94 6.31 20.15
N ASP A 21 25.81 6.34 19.45
CA ASP A 21 24.92 7.49 19.52
C ASP A 21 24.48 7.69 20.99
N TYR A 22 24.56 8.93 21.47
CA TYR A 22 24.33 9.27 22.89
C TYR A 22 22.89 8.92 23.32
N ASP A 23 21.99 8.78 22.34
CA ASP A 23 20.67 8.19 22.50
C ASP A 23 20.67 6.79 21.89
N LYS A 24 20.72 5.74 22.74
CA LYS A 24 20.73 4.30 22.36
C LYS A 24 19.48 3.82 21.58
N ARG A 25 18.67 4.74 21.07
CA ARG A 25 17.37 4.51 20.42
C ARG A 25 17.43 4.63 18.89
N GLU A 26 18.60 4.90 18.33
CA GLU A 26 18.73 5.19 16.89
C GLU A 26 19.50 4.12 16.10
N LYS A 27 19.79 2.95 16.67
CA LYS A 27 20.68 1.97 16.03
C LYS A 27 20.06 1.11 14.92
N ASP A 28 18.73 1.09 14.78
CA ASP A 28 18.03 0.13 13.91
C ASP A 28 17.18 0.82 12.84
N TYR A 29 17.79 1.71 12.04
CA TYR A 29 17.09 2.29 10.90
C TYR A 29 17.87 2.24 9.59
N TRP A 30 17.11 2.10 8.51
CA TRP A 30 17.57 2.30 7.14
C TRP A 30 17.40 3.77 6.75
N SER A 31 18.43 4.36 6.15
CA SER A 31 18.36 5.72 5.60
C SER A 31 18.22 5.66 4.08
N ILE A 32 17.22 6.34 3.54
CA ILE A 32 17.02 6.50 2.09
C ILE A 32 17.48 7.91 1.72
N ARG A 33 18.45 7.99 0.81
CA ARG A 33 19.13 9.25 0.48
C ARG A 33 19.04 9.57 -1.00
N ALA A 34 18.86 10.85 -1.29
CA ALA A 34 18.94 11.37 -2.65
C ALA A 34 20.41 11.63 -3.03
N PRO A 35 20.82 11.32 -4.27
CA PRO A 35 22.12 11.72 -4.78
C PRO A 35 22.19 13.24 -4.82
N GLY A 36 23.30 13.78 -4.37
CA GLY A 36 23.66 15.18 -4.53
C GLY A 36 24.67 15.38 -5.66
N PRO A 37 25.05 16.64 -5.92
CA PRO A 37 26.08 16.96 -6.89
C PRO A 37 27.40 16.26 -6.53
N ASN A 38 28.12 15.74 -7.52
CA ASN A 38 29.45 15.12 -7.37
C ASN A 38 29.49 13.88 -6.46
N ASP A 39 28.52 12.97 -6.58
CA ASP A 39 28.39 11.77 -5.73
C ASP A 39 28.31 12.06 -4.22
N CYS A 40 28.14 13.32 -3.83
CA CYS A 40 27.93 13.71 -2.44
C CYS A 40 26.47 13.47 -2.09
N ILE A 41 26.19 13.02 -0.87
CA ILE A 41 24.81 12.82 -0.38
C ILE A 41 24.18 14.20 -0.15
N SER A 42 23.06 14.51 -0.82
CA SER A 42 22.43 15.83 -0.69
C SER A 42 21.48 15.90 0.50
N HIS A 43 20.58 14.93 0.65
CA HIS A 43 19.52 14.95 1.66
C HIS A 43 19.06 13.53 2.07
N GLU A 44 18.84 13.31 3.37
CA GLU A 44 18.06 12.16 3.87
C GLU A 44 16.58 12.41 3.55
N VAL A 45 15.99 11.49 2.80
CA VAL A 45 14.61 11.61 2.30
C VAL A 45 13.64 10.85 3.19
N ALA A 46 14.08 9.72 3.74
CA ALA A 46 13.29 8.93 4.66
C ALA A 46 14.16 8.11 5.59
N ARG A 47 13.61 7.85 6.78
CA ARG A 47 14.17 6.99 7.81
C ARG A 47 13.19 5.87 8.12
N LEU A 48 13.65 4.63 8.00
CA LEU A 48 12.86 3.41 8.24
C LEU A 48 13.37 2.72 9.50
N SER A 49 12.70 2.95 10.63
CA SER A 49 13.07 2.35 11.93
C SER A 49 12.14 1.21 12.30
N GLY A 50 12.67 0.02 12.58
CA GLY A 50 11.91 -1.22 12.82
C GLY A 50 11.30 -1.36 14.22
N TRP A 51 10.85 -0.28 14.86
CA TRP A 51 10.49 -0.26 16.29
C TRP A 51 9.21 -1.04 16.65
N ASN A 52 8.57 -1.72 15.69
CA ASN A 52 7.37 -2.52 15.90
C ASN A 52 7.33 -3.75 14.98
N ILE A 53 8.40 -4.55 14.97
CA ILE A 53 8.53 -5.77 14.14
C ILE A 53 7.28 -6.67 14.20
N GLU A 54 6.66 -6.83 15.38
CA GLU A 54 5.44 -7.64 15.54
C GLU A 54 4.21 -7.06 14.82
N ARG A 55 4.03 -5.72 14.82
CA ARG A 55 2.92 -5.06 14.10
C ARG A 55 3.20 -4.98 12.59
N ASP A 56 4.47 -4.91 12.23
CA ASP A 56 4.91 -4.76 10.85
C ASP A 56 4.87 -6.09 10.08
N GLU A 57 5.09 -7.23 10.73
CA GLU A 57 5.01 -8.53 10.05
C GLU A 57 3.60 -8.83 9.53
N HIS A 58 2.56 -8.57 10.33
CA HIS A 58 1.17 -8.72 9.90
C HIS A 58 0.83 -7.75 8.75
N THR A 59 1.35 -6.53 8.83
CA THR A 59 1.12 -5.48 7.83
C THR A 59 1.83 -5.81 6.51
N ALA A 60 3.06 -6.32 6.56
CA ALA A 60 3.82 -6.76 5.40
C ALA A 60 3.15 -7.94 4.69
N ARG A 61 2.65 -8.93 5.45
CA ARG A 61 1.86 -10.04 4.89
C ARG A 61 0.56 -9.55 4.24
N LEU A 62 -0.13 -8.58 4.84
CA LEU A 62 -1.34 -7.97 4.28
C LEU A 62 -1.05 -7.22 2.98
N ILE A 63 0.05 -6.45 2.92
CA ILE A 63 0.51 -5.76 1.71
C ILE A 63 0.87 -6.77 0.62
N ALA A 64 1.60 -7.83 0.95
CA ALA A 64 1.96 -8.89 0.01
C ALA A 64 0.74 -9.66 -0.53
N ALA A 65 -0.31 -9.82 0.29
CA ALA A 65 -1.56 -10.44 -0.12
C ALA A 65 -2.48 -9.50 -0.92
N ALA A 66 -2.24 -8.18 -0.90
CA ALA A 66 -3.12 -7.18 -1.50
C ALA A 66 -3.44 -7.42 -2.99
N PRO A 67 -2.50 -7.85 -3.86
CA PRO A 67 -2.83 -8.15 -5.26
C PRO A 67 -3.83 -9.30 -5.42
N LYS A 68 -3.65 -10.38 -4.66
CA LYS A 68 -4.55 -11.55 -4.68
C LYS A 68 -5.92 -11.19 -4.09
N LEU A 69 -5.94 -10.40 -3.02
CA LEU A 69 -7.18 -9.91 -2.43
C LEU A 69 -7.96 -9.01 -3.41
N LEU A 70 -7.27 -8.09 -4.08
CA LEU A 70 -7.86 -7.25 -5.12
C LEU A 70 -8.43 -8.07 -6.28
N GLN A 71 -7.71 -9.10 -6.74
CA GLN A 71 -8.21 -10.03 -7.74
C GLN A 71 -9.47 -10.77 -7.27
N GLY A 72 -9.46 -11.27 -6.03
CA GLY A 72 -10.62 -11.90 -5.40
C GLY A 72 -11.84 -10.98 -5.35
N CYS A 73 -11.65 -9.71 -4.96
CA CYS A 73 -12.71 -8.70 -4.95
C CYS A 73 -13.28 -8.44 -6.36
N LYS A 74 -12.44 -8.36 -7.40
CA LYS A 74 -12.89 -8.19 -8.79
C LYS A 74 -13.73 -9.38 -9.27
N ILE A 75 -13.29 -10.60 -8.96
CA ILE A 75 -14.05 -11.82 -9.30
C ILE A 75 -15.39 -11.83 -8.56
N ALA A 76 -15.38 -11.58 -7.25
CA ALA A 76 -16.61 -11.53 -6.45
C ALA A 76 -17.59 -10.48 -6.96
N LEU A 77 -17.11 -9.29 -7.31
CA LEU A 77 -17.93 -8.23 -7.90
C LEU A 77 -18.62 -8.71 -9.19
N SER A 78 -17.88 -9.35 -10.10
CA SER A 78 -18.45 -9.86 -11.37
C SER A 78 -19.58 -10.86 -11.14
N TYR A 79 -19.44 -11.74 -10.13
CA TYR A 79 -20.50 -12.70 -9.77
C TYR A 79 -21.71 -12.00 -9.16
N ILE A 80 -21.50 -11.03 -8.26
CA ILE A 80 -22.59 -10.30 -7.61
C ILE A 80 -23.38 -9.50 -8.65
N GLU A 81 -22.71 -8.84 -9.60
CA GLU A 81 -23.37 -8.09 -10.67
C GLU A 81 -24.20 -9.01 -11.57
N ALA A 82 -23.65 -10.18 -11.96
CA ALA A 82 -24.37 -11.18 -12.73
C ALA A 82 -25.59 -11.73 -11.99
N VAL A 83 -25.48 -12.00 -10.69
CA VAL A 83 -26.60 -12.47 -9.85
C VAL A 83 -27.64 -11.38 -9.65
N CYS A 84 -27.21 -10.12 -9.44
CA CYS A 84 -28.09 -8.96 -9.28
C CYS A 84 -29.03 -8.80 -10.48
N PHE A 85 -28.49 -8.89 -11.71
CA PHE A 85 -29.26 -8.79 -12.95
C PHE A 85 -30.32 -9.89 -13.08
N ASN A 86 -30.00 -11.12 -12.64
CA ASN A 86 -30.86 -12.29 -12.78
C ASN A 86 -31.80 -12.53 -11.59
N THR A 87 -31.78 -11.68 -10.55
CA THR A 87 -32.57 -11.90 -9.33
C THR A 87 -33.97 -11.29 -9.47
N PRO A 88 -35.05 -12.10 -9.51
CA PRO A 88 -36.41 -11.58 -9.67
C PRO A 88 -36.98 -10.94 -8.41
N ASN A 89 -36.38 -11.20 -7.23
CA ASN A 89 -36.83 -10.62 -5.97
C ASN A 89 -36.23 -9.22 -5.78
N PRO A 90 -37.04 -8.14 -5.75
CA PRO A 90 -36.54 -6.77 -5.69
C PRO A 90 -35.71 -6.46 -4.43
N LYS A 91 -36.06 -7.07 -3.29
CA LYS A 91 -35.32 -6.88 -2.04
C LYS A 91 -33.91 -7.49 -2.13
N LYS A 92 -33.81 -8.70 -2.70
CA LYS A 92 -32.51 -9.35 -2.92
C LYS A 92 -31.68 -8.60 -3.97
N GLN A 93 -32.32 -8.14 -5.04
CA GLN A 93 -31.68 -7.33 -6.07
C GLN A 93 -31.05 -6.06 -5.48
N LYS A 94 -31.80 -5.33 -4.63
CA LYS A 94 -31.26 -4.17 -3.89
C LYS A 94 -30.04 -4.54 -3.04
N ASN A 95 -30.13 -5.63 -2.27
CA ASN A 95 -29.01 -6.08 -1.45
C ASN A 95 -27.76 -6.40 -2.28
N TYR A 96 -27.91 -7.04 -3.45
CA TYR A 96 -26.78 -7.31 -4.35
C TYR A 96 -26.22 -6.02 -4.96
N ALA A 97 -27.07 -5.07 -5.33
CA ALA A 97 -26.65 -3.76 -5.82
C ALA A 97 -25.86 -2.98 -4.77
N ASP A 98 -26.31 -2.98 -3.51
CA ASP A 98 -25.63 -2.33 -2.39
C ASP A 98 -24.26 -2.99 -2.13
N CYS A 99 -24.19 -4.33 -2.13
CA CYS A 99 -22.93 -5.07 -2.01
C CYS A 99 -21.97 -4.76 -3.18
N ALA A 100 -22.47 -4.71 -4.41
CA ALA A 100 -21.66 -4.36 -5.58
C ALA A 100 -21.11 -2.94 -5.48
N ALA A 101 -21.91 -1.97 -5.00
CA ALA A 101 -21.48 -0.59 -4.80
C ALA A 101 -20.32 -0.50 -3.79
N ILE A 102 -20.42 -1.22 -2.66
CA ILE A 102 -19.34 -1.27 -1.65
C ILE A 102 -18.06 -1.87 -2.24
N LEU A 103 -18.16 -2.97 -3.00
CA LEU A 103 -17.00 -3.61 -3.62
C LEU A 103 -16.35 -2.75 -4.69
N ARG A 104 -17.14 -2.10 -5.55
CA ARG A 104 -16.60 -1.11 -6.50
C ARG A 104 -15.82 -0.04 -5.75
N ALA A 105 -16.31 0.39 -4.57
CA ALA A 105 -15.70 1.52 -3.87
C ALA A 105 -14.36 1.14 -3.26
N ALA A 106 -14.31 -0.06 -2.69
CA ALA A 106 -13.06 -0.65 -2.22
C ALA A 106 -12.05 -0.85 -3.36
N ILE A 107 -12.49 -1.37 -4.52
CA ILE A 107 -11.62 -1.58 -5.69
C ILE A 107 -11.11 -0.25 -6.25
N ALA A 108 -11.97 0.74 -6.40
CA ALA A 108 -11.62 2.08 -6.88
C ALA A 108 -10.55 2.71 -5.97
N LYS A 109 -10.78 2.69 -4.65
CA LYS A 109 -9.80 3.16 -3.66
C LYS A 109 -8.48 2.40 -3.73
N ALA A 110 -8.51 1.07 -3.89
CA ALA A 110 -7.31 0.24 -3.97
C ALA A 110 -6.52 0.42 -5.29
N THR A 111 -7.18 0.85 -6.36
CA THR A 111 -6.57 1.04 -7.69
C THR A 111 -6.26 2.50 -8.02
N GLY A 112 -6.68 3.44 -7.17
CA GLY A 112 -6.54 4.88 -7.44
C GLY A 112 -7.51 5.41 -8.51
N ALA A 113 -8.50 4.63 -8.91
CA ALA A 113 -9.53 5.10 -9.83
C ALA A 113 -10.53 6.01 -9.08
N THR A 114 -10.77 7.21 -9.60
CA THR A 114 -11.84 8.10 -9.11
C THR A 114 -13.18 7.68 -9.71
N TYR A 115 -14.24 7.71 -8.90
CA TYR A 115 -15.60 7.66 -9.41
C TYR A 115 -15.92 8.96 -10.14
N GLU A 116 -16.22 8.87 -11.42
CA GLU A 116 -16.99 9.89 -12.14
C GLU A 116 -18.49 9.56 -12.05
#